data_AF-A0A9W8YP59-F1
#
_entry.id   AF-A0A9W8YP59-F1
#
_cell.length_a   1.000
_cell.length_b   1.000
_cell.length_c   1.000
_cell.angle_alpha   90.00
_cell.angle_beta   90.00
_cell.angle_gamma   90.00
#
_symmetry.space_group_name_H-M   'P 1'
#
loop_
_entity.id
_entity.type
_entity.pdbx_description
1 polymer ?
#
loop_
_entity_poly.entity_id
_entity_poly.type
_entity_poly.pdbx_seq_one_letter_code
_entity_poly.pdbx_strand_id
1 'polypeptide(L)'
;MYSHILFYLGAVGTTYALLWALAYLNQDPREPPPVAGSVPFISPLLGLMTEKESYYVRMRQGTYFVIQRKKYGLPIYSLRMPGPTTYVVNSFRLVQLIDRHIREIAFTPIELRAIDKIMGVSQESCEKVSGKDQLLTENGYFRSFSRDVAAGASPGPGLDALNRTAVETIAASLDSLAAQGETVVDLFDWVRHEVFAATMEATYGPHNPFRIPQNERD
;
A
#
# COMPACT_ATOMS: atom_id res chain seq x y z
N MET A 1 -36.80 -10.39 34.10
CA MET A 1 -35.39 -10.68 33.71
C MET A 1 -35.29 -11.60 32.49
N TYR A 2 -35.92 -12.78 32.48
CA TYR A 2 -35.87 -13.73 31.36
C TYR A 2 -36.43 -13.22 30.01
N SER A 3 -37.48 -12.40 30.03
CA SER A 3 -38.08 -11.83 28.81
C SER A 3 -37.12 -10.92 28.03
N HIS A 4 -36.35 -10.08 28.74
CA HIS A 4 -35.34 -9.22 28.10
C HIS A 4 -34.19 -10.04 27.50
N ILE A 5 -33.74 -11.09 28.20
CA ILE A 5 -32.67 -11.97 27.70
C ILE A 5 -33.09 -12.66 26.40
N LEU A 6 -34.30 -13.20 26.34
CA LEU A 6 -34.85 -13.82 25.12
C LEU A 6 -34.97 -12.82 23.97
N PHE A 7 -35.42 -11.59 24.26
CA PHE A 7 -35.48 -10.52 23.28
C PHE A 7 -34.08 -10.18 22.71
N TYR A 8 -33.06 -10.03 23.58
CA TYR A 8 -31.69 -9.76 23.13
C TYR A 8 -31.11 -10.90 22.30
N LEU A 9 -31.32 -12.16 22.71
CA LEU A 9 -30.87 -13.33 21.94
C LEU A 9 -31.53 -13.40 20.56
N GLY A 10 -32.84 -13.14 20.49
CA GLY A 10 -33.58 -13.07 19.22
C GLY A 10 -33.08 -11.95 18.31
N ALA A 11 -32.82 -10.76 18.87
CA ALA A 11 -32.29 -9.63 18.12
C ALA A 11 -30.88 -9.92 17.56
N VAL A 12 -30.00 -10.52 18.36
CA VAL A 12 -28.64 -10.91 17.93
C VAL A 12 -28.70 -11.97 16.83
N GLY A 13 -29.51 -13.01 16.99
CA GLY A 13 -29.67 -14.06 15.97
C GLY A 13 -30.21 -13.53 14.64
N THR A 14 -31.21 -12.65 14.70
CA THR A 14 -31.81 -12.01 13.51
C THR A 14 -30.80 -11.11 12.80
N THR A 15 -30.05 -10.31 13.57
CA THR A 15 -29.00 -9.44 13.03
C THR A 15 -27.89 -10.26 12.37
N TYR A 16 -27.46 -11.35 13.00
CA TYR A 16 -26.45 -12.25 12.44
C TYR A 16 -26.91 -12.87 11.12
N ALA A 17 -28.15 -13.38 11.07
CA ALA A 17 -28.73 -13.92 9.84
C ALA A 17 -28.85 -12.85 8.74
N LEU A 18 -29.24 -11.63 9.09
CA LEU A 18 -29.30 -10.50 8.16
C LEU A 18 -27.92 -10.14 7.62
N LEU A 19 -26.87 -10.12 8.45
CA LEU A 19 -25.50 -9.85 7.99
C LEU A 19 -25.02 -10.92 7.00
N TRP A 20 -25.31 -12.19 7.25
CA TRP A 20 -25.02 -13.27 6.29
C TRP A 20 -25.84 -13.13 5.01
N ALA A 21 -27.12 -12.79 5.12
CA ALA A 21 -27.96 -12.53 3.95
C ALA A 21 -27.41 -11.38 3.11
N LEU A 22 -27.02 -10.26 3.73
CA LEU A 22 -26.41 -9.12 3.05
C LEU A 22 -25.06 -9.49 2.41
N ALA A 23 -24.26 -10.32 3.08
CA ALA A 23 -22.96 -10.73 2.58
C ALA A 23 -23.03 -11.59 1.31
N TYR A 24 -24.07 -12.41 1.15
CA TYR A 24 -24.17 -13.37 0.03
C TYR A 24 -25.27 -13.05 -0.99
N LEU A 25 -26.40 -12.44 -0.59
CA LEU A 25 -27.49 -12.12 -1.52
C LEU A 25 -27.17 -10.92 -2.40
N ASN A 26 -26.38 -9.97 -1.90
CA ASN A 26 -25.95 -8.80 -2.67
C ASN A 26 -24.66 -9.08 -3.46
N GLN A 27 -24.47 -10.32 -3.93
CA GLN A 27 -23.30 -10.70 -4.70
C GLN A 27 -23.69 -10.97 -6.15
N ASP A 28 -23.05 -10.26 -7.07
CA ASP A 28 -23.16 -10.58 -8.49
C ASP A 28 -22.50 -11.95 -8.74
N PRO A 29 -23.15 -12.89 -9.44
CA PRO A 29 -22.55 -14.17 -9.81
C PRO A 29 -21.24 -14.08 -10.61
N ARG A 30 -20.95 -12.92 -11.22
CA ARG A 30 -19.70 -12.64 -11.95
C ARG A 30 -18.57 -12.18 -11.03
N GLU A 31 -18.85 -11.78 -9.80
CA GLU A 31 -17.84 -11.38 -8.83
C GLU A 31 -17.07 -12.60 -8.28
N PRO A 32 -15.78 -12.44 -7.94
CA PRO A 32 -15.05 -13.46 -7.20
C PRO A 32 -15.76 -13.85 -5.90
N PRO A 33 -15.64 -15.12 -5.48
CA PRO A 33 -16.37 -15.62 -4.32
C PRO A 33 -16.02 -14.82 -3.05
N PRO A 34 -17.02 -14.40 -2.25
CA PRO A 34 -16.79 -13.71 -1.01
C PRO A 34 -16.33 -14.72 0.03
N VAL A 35 -15.30 -14.32 0.77
CA VAL A 35 -14.86 -15.06 1.94
C VAL A 35 -15.29 -14.25 3.16
N ALA A 36 -16.36 -14.72 3.80
CA ALA A 36 -16.75 -14.26 5.11
C ALA A 36 -16.08 -15.15 6.16
N GLY A 37 -15.53 -14.54 7.22
CA GLY A 37 -15.09 -15.26 8.41
C GLY A 37 -16.29 -15.65 9.29
N SER A 38 -16.07 -15.79 10.61
CA SER A 38 -17.13 -16.13 11.57
C SER A 38 -18.26 -15.10 11.61
N VAL A 39 -17.92 -13.81 11.46
CA VAL A 39 -18.86 -12.70 11.43
C VAL A 39 -18.64 -11.94 10.11
N PRO A 40 -19.64 -11.90 9.20
CA PRO A 40 -19.52 -11.17 7.94
C PRO A 40 -19.16 -9.70 8.18
N PHE A 41 -18.39 -9.11 7.27
CA PHE A 41 -17.87 -7.74 7.33
C PHE A 41 -16.85 -7.46 8.44
N ILE A 42 -17.06 -7.99 9.65
CA ILE A 42 -16.24 -7.71 10.84
C ILE A 42 -15.01 -8.61 10.92
N SER A 43 -15.16 -9.92 10.68
CA SER A 43 -14.03 -10.84 10.81
C SER A 43 -12.87 -10.51 9.86
N PRO A 44 -13.09 -10.17 8.58
CA PRO A 44 -12.00 -9.72 7.71
C PRO A 44 -11.33 -8.44 8.20
N LEU A 45 -12.13 -7.47 8.67
CA LEU A 45 -11.62 -6.20 9.18
C LEU A 45 -10.72 -6.42 10.40
N LEU A 46 -11.18 -7.19 11.39
CA LEU A 46 -10.41 -7.50 12.60
C LEU A 46 -9.13 -8.26 12.26
N GLY A 47 -9.20 -9.22 11.35
CA GLY A 47 -8.03 -9.95 10.90
C GLY A 47 -6.98 -9.04 10.27
N LEU A 48 -7.40 -8.10 9.42
CA LEU A 48 -6.50 -7.10 8.83
C LEU A 48 -5.93 -6.11 9.86
N MET A 49 -6.71 -5.70 10.85
CA MET A 49 -6.23 -4.77 11.89
C MET A 49 -5.23 -5.42 12.85
N THR A 50 -5.44 -6.70 13.19
CA THR A 50 -4.63 -7.41 14.19
C THR A 50 -3.38 -8.05 13.58
N GLU A 51 -3.51 -8.65 12.39
CA GLU A 51 -2.43 -9.43 11.77
C GLU A 51 -1.85 -8.79 10.52
N LYS A 52 -2.46 -7.71 10.03
CA LYS A 52 -1.97 -6.94 8.87
C LYS A 52 -1.72 -7.86 7.66
N GLU A 53 -0.49 -7.91 7.16
CA GLU A 53 -0.09 -8.73 6.02
C GLU A 53 -0.22 -10.24 6.27
N SER A 54 -0.04 -10.67 7.53
CA SER A 54 -0.13 -12.09 7.91
C SER A 54 -1.54 -12.65 7.72
N TYR A 55 -2.55 -11.78 7.79
CA TYR A 55 -3.93 -12.16 7.48
C TYR A 55 -4.05 -12.72 6.05
N TYR A 56 -3.51 -12.02 5.05
CA TYR A 56 -3.58 -12.45 3.66
C TYR A 56 -2.82 -13.76 3.43
N VAL A 57 -1.65 -13.91 4.07
CA VAL A 57 -0.85 -15.13 4.01
C VAL A 57 -1.63 -16.32 4.58
N ARG A 58 -2.26 -16.14 5.74
CA ARG A 58 -3.08 -17.17 6.37
C ARG A 58 -4.29 -17.55 5.52
N MET A 59 -4.98 -16.56 4.95
CA MET A 59 -6.13 -16.78 4.07
C MET A 59 -5.73 -17.54 2.80
N ARG A 60 -4.53 -17.28 2.27
CA ARG A 60 -3.93 -18.03 1.14
C ARG A 60 -3.53 -19.46 1.51
N GLN A 61 -3.03 -19.68 2.72
CA GLN A 61 -2.56 -21.00 3.19
C GLN A 61 -3.69 -21.92 3.65
N GLY A 62 -4.91 -21.38 3.83
CA GLY A 62 -6.10 -22.16 4.18
C GLY A 62 -6.21 -22.53 5.66
N THR A 63 -5.45 -21.87 6.55
CA THR A 63 -5.40 -22.17 7.99
C THR A 63 -6.47 -21.41 8.78
N TYR A 64 -7.71 -21.36 8.28
CA TYR A 64 -8.85 -20.84 9.05
C TYR A 64 -9.90 -21.95 9.25
N PHE A 65 -10.21 -22.23 10.50
CA PHE A 65 -11.10 -23.30 10.94
C PHE A 65 -12.53 -22.76 11.10
N VAL A 66 -13.28 -22.52 10.02
CA VAL A 66 -14.76 -22.38 10.11
C VAL A 66 -15.47 -22.85 8.82
N ILE A 67 -16.30 -23.88 9.01
CA ILE A 67 -17.55 -24.29 8.34
C ILE A 67 -17.93 -23.56 7.02
N GLN A 68 -17.35 -23.99 5.89
CA GLN A 68 -18.04 -24.44 4.65
C GLN A 68 -17.06 -24.55 3.46
N ARG A 69 -16.55 -25.76 3.27
CA ARG A 69 -16.30 -26.47 2.00
C ARG A 69 -15.71 -25.67 0.81
N LYS A 70 -14.40 -25.37 0.86
CA LYS A 70 -13.35 -25.92 -0.04
C LYS A 70 -12.02 -25.25 0.29
N LYS A 71 -10.98 -26.06 0.54
CA LYS A 71 -9.55 -25.68 0.69
C LYS A 71 -9.21 -24.44 -0.15
N TYR A 72 -8.96 -23.31 0.50
CA TYR A 72 -8.80 -22.03 -0.19
C TYR A 72 -7.38 -21.84 -0.75
N GLY A 73 -7.10 -22.53 -1.86
CA GLY A 73 -6.12 -22.12 -2.87
C GLY A 73 -6.78 -21.26 -3.95
N LEU A 74 -7.67 -20.34 -3.56
CA LEU A 74 -8.41 -19.54 -4.53
C LEU A 74 -7.46 -18.56 -5.24
N PRO A 75 -7.48 -18.51 -6.58
CA PRO A 75 -6.66 -17.58 -7.35
C PRO A 75 -7.09 -16.12 -7.13
N ILE A 76 -8.35 -15.88 -6.80
CA ILE A 76 -8.95 -14.57 -6.51
C ILE A 76 -10.17 -14.75 -5.59
N TYR A 77 -10.39 -13.82 -4.66
CA TYR A 77 -11.56 -13.81 -3.77
C TYR A 77 -11.91 -12.40 -3.28
N SER A 78 -13.11 -12.23 -2.74
CA SER A 78 -13.63 -10.94 -2.28
C SER A 78 -13.68 -10.87 -0.76
N LEU A 79 -13.07 -9.86 -0.17
CA LEU A 79 -13.21 -9.49 1.24
C LEU A 79 -14.25 -8.39 1.36
N ARG A 80 -15.40 -8.74 1.91
CA ARG A 80 -16.45 -7.78 2.26
C ARG A 80 -16.15 -7.21 3.64
N MET A 81 -15.99 -5.90 3.72
CA MET A 81 -15.78 -5.12 4.93
C MET A 81 -16.76 -3.93 4.92
N PRO A 82 -16.96 -3.23 6.05
CA PRO A 82 -17.68 -1.96 6.01
C PRO A 82 -17.00 -0.99 5.04
N GLY A 83 -17.73 -0.53 4.03
CA GLY A 83 -17.20 0.34 2.97
C GLY A 83 -16.89 -0.43 1.67
N PRO A 84 -15.76 -0.15 0.99
CA PRO A 84 -15.47 -0.74 -0.31
C PRO A 84 -15.09 -2.23 -0.20
N THR A 85 -15.60 -3.03 -1.12
CA THR A 85 -15.19 -4.43 -1.30
C THR A 85 -13.73 -4.48 -1.74
N THR A 86 -12.93 -5.29 -1.05
CA THR A 86 -11.52 -5.50 -1.39
C THR A 86 -11.38 -6.84 -2.13
N TYR A 87 -10.85 -6.82 -3.35
CA TYR A 87 -10.56 -8.03 -4.10
C TYR A 87 -9.11 -8.46 -3.86
N VAL A 88 -8.90 -9.68 -3.40
CA VAL A 88 -7.57 -10.24 -3.13
C VAL A 88 -7.23 -11.24 -4.23
N VAL A 89 -6.08 -11.03 -4.87
CA VAL A 89 -5.59 -11.82 -6.00
C VAL A 89 -4.34 -12.56 -5.58
N ASN A 90 -4.43 -13.89 -5.53
CA ASN A 90 -3.31 -14.77 -5.14
C ASN A 90 -2.59 -15.38 -6.35
N SER A 91 -3.23 -15.42 -7.51
CA SER A 91 -2.67 -16.04 -8.72
C SER A 91 -1.75 -15.08 -9.46
N PHE A 92 -0.49 -15.48 -9.64
CA PHE A 92 0.48 -14.74 -10.43
C PHE A 92 -0.02 -14.42 -11.85
N ARG A 93 -0.68 -15.38 -12.50
CA ARG A 93 -1.28 -15.17 -13.83
C ARG A 93 -2.32 -14.05 -13.83
N LEU A 94 -3.14 -13.95 -12.79
CA LEU A 94 -4.14 -12.88 -12.67
C LEU A 94 -3.49 -11.54 -12.36
N VAL A 95 -2.47 -11.51 -11.50
CA VAL A 95 -1.69 -10.30 -11.21
C VAL A 95 -1.07 -9.74 -12.49
N GLN A 96 -0.45 -10.60 -13.33
CA GLN A 96 0.11 -10.17 -14.62
C GLN A 96 -0.95 -9.63 -15.59
N LEU A 97 -2.17 -10.18 -15.57
CA LEU A 97 -3.26 -9.66 -16.39
C LEU A 97 -3.70 -8.29 -15.88
N ILE A 98 -3.92 -8.14 -14.57
CA ILE A 98 -4.28 -6.87 -13.93
C ILE A 98 -3.25 -5.79 -14.24
N ASP A 99 -1.97 -6.11 -14.13
CA ASP A 99 -0.86 -5.19 -14.40
C ASP A 99 -0.85 -4.70 -15.87
N ARG A 100 -1.15 -5.57 -16.83
CA ARG A 100 -1.29 -5.18 -18.25
C ARG A 100 -2.49 -4.28 -18.50
N HIS A 101 -3.52 -4.36 -17.66
CA HIS A 101 -4.75 -3.57 -17.73
C HIS A 101 -4.76 -2.41 -16.70
N ILE A 102 -3.59 -1.90 -16.30
CA ILE A 102 -3.45 -0.78 -15.35
C ILE A 102 -4.24 0.48 -15.75
N ARG A 103 -4.58 0.64 -17.03
CA ARG A 103 -5.39 1.78 -17.51
C ARG A 103 -6.87 1.66 -17.14
N GLU A 104 -7.36 0.43 -16.95
CA GLU A 104 -8.75 0.12 -16.57
C GLU A 104 -8.95 0.19 -15.05
N ILE A 105 -7.86 0.10 -14.28
CA ILE A 105 -7.86 0.07 -12.81
C ILE A 105 -7.18 1.34 -12.30
N ALA A 106 -7.96 2.26 -11.72
CA ALA A 106 -7.42 3.50 -11.20
C ALA A 106 -6.73 3.29 -9.83
N PHE A 107 -5.40 3.36 -9.81
CA PHE A 107 -4.60 3.40 -8.57
C PHE A 107 -4.48 4.81 -7.97
N THR A 108 -4.70 5.82 -8.80
CA THR A 108 -4.60 7.25 -8.45
C THR A 108 -5.38 7.66 -7.19
N PRO A 109 -6.59 7.16 -6.90
CA PRO A 109 -7.30 7.50 -5.65
C PRO A 109 -6.61 7.00 -4.38
N ILE A 110 -5.75 5.98 -4.46
CA ILE A 110 -4.95 5.50 -3.33
C ILE A 110 -3.75 6.44 -3.14
N GLU A 111 -3.05 6.75 -4.23
CA GLU A 111 -1.90 7.67 -4.25
C GLU A 111 -2.28 9.05 -3.73
N LEU A 112 -3.42 9.60 -4.17
CA LEU A 112 -3.96 10.86 -3.69
C LEU A 112 -4.17 10.90 -2.17
N ARG A 113 -4.74 9.83 -1.61
CA ARG A 113 -4.94 9.72 -0.16
C ARG A 113 -3.62 9.65 0.58
N ALA A 114 -2.59 9.04 -0.01
CA ALA A 114 -1.25 9.04 0.54
C ALA A 114 -0.63 10.44 0.50
N ILE A 115 -0.75 11.18 -0.61
CA ILE A 115 -0.24 12.56 -0.71
C ILE A 115 -0.87 13.46 0.35
N ASP A 116 -2.20 13.45 0.43
CA ASP A 116 -2.97 14.29 1.37
C ASP A 116 -2.62 14.00 2.84
N LYS A 117 -2.44 12.73 3.21
CA LYS A 117 -2.29 12.33 4.62
C LYS A 117 -0.85 12.12 5.09
N ILE A 118 0.09 11.89 4.17
CA ILE A 118 1.45 11.43 4.52
C ILE A 118 2.49 12.46 4.05
N MET A 119 2.32 13.04 2.86
CA MET A 119 3.39 13.82 2.21
C MET A 119 3.40 15.31 2.61
N GLY A 120 2.54 15.74 3.54
CA GLY A 120 2.52 17.12 4.05
C GLY A 120 2.23 18.18 2.98
N VAL A 121 1.59 17.80 1.87
CA VAL A 121 1.33 18.68 0.74
C VAL A 121 0.22 19.67 1.08
N SER A 122 0.37 20.94 0.68
CA SER A 122 -0.66 21.95 0.92
C SER A 122 -1.97 21.60 0.21
N GLN A 123 -3.11 22.00 0.79
CA GLN A 123 -4.42 21.73 0.21
C GLN A 123 -4.52 22.24 -1.24
N GLU A 124 -3.98 23.42 -1.54
CA GLU A 124 -3.96 23.97 -2.91
C GLU A 124 -3.19 23.07 -3.89
N SER A 125 -2.04 22.55 -3.48
CA SER A 125 -1.24 21.64 -4.31
C SER A 125 -1.91 20.28 -4.46
N CYS A 126 -2.54 19.76 -3.40
CA CYS A 126 -3.39 18.58 -3.47
C CYS A 126 -4.53 18.80 -4.46
N GLU A 127 -5.25 19.92 -4.42
CA GLU A 127 -6.36 20.22 -5.34
C GLU A 127 -5.89 20.30 -6.81
N LYS A 128 -4.72 20.90 -7.05
CA LYS A 128 -4.12 20.94 -8.40
C LYS A 128 -3.84 19.55 -8.93
N VAL A 129 -3.31 18.65 -8.10
CA VAL A 129 -2.96 17.26 -8.47
C VAL A 129 -4.20 16.33 -8.48
N SER A 130 -5.24 16.68 -7.71
CA SER A 130 -6.48 15.90 -7.54
C SER A 130 -7.63 16.29 -8.46
N GLY A 131 -7.46 17.32 -9.29
CA GLY A 131 -8.50 17.83 -10.17
C GLY A 131 -9.12 16.71 -11.00
N LYS A 132 -10.46 16.69 -11.15
CA LYS A 132 -11.19 15.64 -11.89
C LYS A 132 -10.64 15.42 -13.31
N ASP A 133 -10.15 16.49 -13.93
CA ASP A 133 -9.57 16.48 -15.27
C ASP A 133 -8.12 15.95 -15.32
N GLN A 134 -7.47 15.72 -14.17
CA GLN A 134 -6.10 15.19 -14.08
C GLN A 134 -6.04 13.71 -13.69
N LEU A 135 -7.04 13.15 -13.01
CA LEU A 135 -6.93 11.78 -12.47
C LEU A 135 -6.92 10.68 -13.53
N LEU A 136 -7.63 10.91 -14.65
CA LEU A 136 -7.80 9.90 -15.70
C LEU A 136 -7.20 10.32 -17.05
N THR A 137 -6.75 11.56 -17.16
CA THR A 137 -6.18 12.12 -18.40
C THR A 137 -4.73 11.69 -18.56
N GLU A 138 -4.31 11.38 -19.79
CA GLU A 138 -2.94 10.91 -20.06
C GLU A 138 -1.85 11.92 -19.63
N ASN A 139 -2.18 13.21 -19.61
CA ASN A 139 -1.30 14.30 -19.14
C ASN A 139 -1.51 14.68 -17.66
N GLY A 140 -2.28 13.88 -16.93
CA GLY A 140 -2.45 14.06 -15.49
C GLY A 140 -1.17 13.78 -14.72
N TYR A 141 -0.98 14.48 -13.59
CA TYR A 141 0.24 14.42 -12.78
C TYR A 141 0.72 12.97 -12.52
N PHE A 142 -0.15 12.10 -12.00
CA PHE A 142 0.25 10.72 -11.66
C PHE A 142 0.55 9.84 -12.88
N ARG A 143 -0.15 10.07 -14.00
CA ARG A 143 0.08 9.30 -15.23
C ARG A 143 1.36 9.74 -15.93
N SER A 144 1.67 11.04 -15.91
CA SER A 144 2.90 11.57 -16.49
C SER A 144 4.12 11.30 -15.60
N PHE A 145 3.95 11.30 -14.27
CA PHE A 145 5.04 11.16 -13.30
C PHE A 145 5.96 9.97 -13.61
N SER A 146 5.40 8.79 -13.85
CA SER A 146 6.19 7.59 -14.17
C SER A 146 7.05 7.76 -15.43
N ARG A 147 6.52 8.38 -16.48
CA ARG A 147 7.23 8.68 -17.73
C ARG A 147 8.30 9.74 -17.50
N ASP A 148 7.96 10.79 -16.77
CA ASP A 148 8.83 11.94 -16.56
C ASP A 148 10.03 11.56 -15.66
N VAL A 149 9.81 10.72 -14.63
CA VAL A 149 10.87 10.12 -13.81
C VAL A 149 11.70 9.12 -14.63
N ALA A 150 11.05 8.27 -15.44
CA ALA A 150 11.75 7.30 -16.27
C ALA A 150 12.72 7.97 -17.26
N ALA A 151 12.43 9.18 -17.74
CA ALA A 151 13.35 9.92 -18.61
C ALA A 151 14.71 10.19 -17.96
N GLY A 152 14.75 10.42 -16.64
CA GLY A 152 15.99 10.63 -15.89
C GLY A 152 16.61 9.36 -15.32
N ALA A 153 15.79 8.37 -14.96
CA ALA A 153 16.22 7.15 -14.27
C ALA A 153 16.40 5.92 -15.18
N SER A 154 16.09 6.02 -16.48
CA SER A 154 16.34 4.93 -17.45
C SER A 154 17.82 4.84 -17.82
N PRO A 155 18.30 3.67 -18.31
CA PRO A 155 19.67 3.51 -18.78
C PRO A 155 20.09 4.62 -19.74
N GLY A 156 21.16 5.32 -19.39
CA GLY A 156 21.66 6.47 -20.15
C GLY A 156 22.30 7.52 -19.24
N PRO A 157 22.64 8.70 -19.80
CA PRO A 157 23.42 9.71 -19.12
C PRO A 157 22.78 10.24 -17.81
N GLY A 158 21.45 10.28 -17.74
CA GLY A 158 20.73 10.70 -16.53
C GLY A 158 20.98 9.75 -15.36
N LEU A 159 20.76 8.45 -15.59
CA LEU A 159 21.02 7.42 -14.58
C LEU A 159 22.50 7.34 -14.21
N ASP A 160 23.41 7.50 -15.18
CA ASP A 160 24.84 7.52 -14.93
C ASP A 160 25.25 8.68 -14.02
N ALA A 161 24.65 9.86 -14.21
CA ALA A 161 24.88 11.02 -13.36
C ALA A 161 24.33 10.80 -11.94
N LEU A 162 23.10 10.27 -11.80
CA LEU A 162 22.52 9.94 -10.50
C LEU A 162 23.40 8.95 -9.72
N ASN A 163 23.82 7.87 -10.38
CA ASN A 163 24.67 6.86 -9.78
C ASN A 163 26.05 7.41 -9.40
N ARG A 164 26.66 8.23 -10.25
CA ARG A 164 27.95 8.86 -9.95
C ARG A 164 27.86 9.70 -8.68
N THR A 165 26.89 10.60 -8.61
CA THR A 165 26.69 11.47 -7.43
C THR A 165 26.43 10.65 -6.17
N ALA A 166 25.62 9.59 -6.25
CA ALA A 166 25.35 8.72 -5.11
C ALA A 166 26.62 8.01 -4.63
N VAL A 167 27.41 7.45 -5.53
CA VAL A 167 28.68 6.76 -5.20
C VAL A 167 29.70 7.73 -4.62
N GLU A 168 29.84 8.93 -5.19
CA GLU A 168 30.74 9.96 -4.68
C GLU A 168 30.34 10.41 -3.26
N THR A 169 29.03 10.53 -2.99
CA THR A 169 28.51 10.89 -1.67
C THR A 169 28.83 9.82 -0.63
N ILE A 170 28.59 8.54 -0.95
CA ILE A 170 28.89 7.41 -0.04
C ILE A 170 30.40 7.28 0.18
N ALA A 171 31.21 7.42 -0.88
CA ALA A 171 32.66 7.34 -0.77
C ALA A 171 33.21 8.43 0.16
N ALA A 172 32.73 9.67 0.02
CA ALA A 172 33.12 10.77 0.90
C ALA A 172 32.74 10.52 2.37
N SER A 173 31.57 9.92 2.63
CA SER A 173 31.18 9.56 3.99
C SER A 173 32.05 8.45 4.57
N LEU A 174 32.36 7.42 3.78
CA LEU A 174 33.25 6.32 4.18
C LEU A 174 34.68 6.82 4.47
N ASP A 175 35.21 7.72 3.64
CA ASP A 175 36.52 8.34 3.88
C ASP A 175 36.54 9.14 5.18
N SER A 176 35.46 9.88 5.48
CA SER A 176 35.28 10.61 6.73
C SER A 176 35.21 9.69 7.94
N LEU A 177 34.53 8.55 7.82
CA LEU A 177 34.44 7.54 8.87
C LEU A 177 35.80 6.84 9.08
N ALA A 178 36.50 6.49 8.01
CA ALA A 178 37.81 5.86 8.08
C ALA A 178 38.86 6.78 8.74
N ALA A 179 38.78 8.08 8.51
CA ALA A 179 39.65 9.08 9.14
C ALA A 179 39.47 9.17 10.67
N GLN A 180 38.35 8.69 11.22
CA GLN A 180 38.08 8.67 12.67
C GLN A 180 38.72 7.45 13.37
N GLY A 181 39.22 6.47 12.61
CA GLY A 181 39.76 5.23 13.16
C GLY A 181 38.67 4.21 13.48
N GLU A 182 38.93 3.35 14.47
CA GLU A 182 37.96 2.32 14.89
C GLU A 182 36.72 2.98 15.52
N THR A 183 35.61 2.97 14.78
CA THR A 183 34.35 3.62 15.16
C THR A 183 33.24 2.59 15.28
N VAL A 184 32.46 2.66 16.36
CA VAL A 184 31.23 1.88 16.53
C VAL A 184 30.05 2.73 16.08
N VAL A 185 29.25 2.20 15.16
CA VAL A 185 28.04 2.85 14.65
C VAL A 185 26.82 1.95 14.87
N ASP A 186 25.64 2.56 14.98
CA ASP A 186 24.40 1.83 14.78
C ASP A 186 24.24 1.55 13.28
N LEU A 187 24.28 0.27 12.89
CA LEU A 187 24.27 -0.11 11.48
C LEU A 187 23.00 0.32 10.76
N PHE A 188 21.84 0.24 11.41
CA PHE A 188 20.57 0.58 10.76
C PHE A 188 20.49 2.08 10.54
N ASP A 189 20.78 2.87 11.57
CA ASP A 189 20.73 4.33 11.47
C ASP A 189 21.78 4.86 10.50
N TRP A 190 22.99 4.28 10.51
CA TRP A 190 24.05 4.66 9.57
C TRP A 190 23.66 4.34 8.12
N VAL A 191 23.25 3.11 7.81
CA VAL A 191 22.83 2.75 6.44
C VAL A 191 21.63 3.59 5.98
N ARG A 192 20.64 3.83 6.86
CA ARG A 192 19.50 4.70 6.57
C ARG A 192 19.97 6.10 6.17
N HIS A 193 20.87 6.69 6.95
CA HIS A 193 21.45 8.00 6.68
C HIS A 193 22.21 8.05 5.34
N GLU A 194 23.12 7.10 5.11
CA GLU A 194 23.94 7.07 3.90
C GLU A 194 23.10 6.92 2.62
N VAL A 195 22.16 5.97 2.62
CA VAL A 195 21.28 5.74 1.47
C VAL A 195 20.39 6.96 1.23
N PHE A 196 19.87 7.58 2.30
CA PHE A 196 19.05 8.78 2.19
C PHE A 196 19.85 9.96 1.65
N ALA A 197 21.00 10.28 2.25
CA ALA A 197 21.86 11.38 1.84
C ALA A 197 22.30 11.25 0.37
N ALA A 198 22.76 10.06 -0.03
CA ALA A 198 23.16 9.78 -1.41
C ALA A 198 22.00 9.94 -2.40
N THR A 199 20.80 9.46 -2.05
CA THR A 199 19.60 9.56 -2.89
C THR A 199 19.16 11.02 -3.05
N MET A 200 19.12 11.78 -1.95
CA MET A 200 18.69 13.18 -1.98
C MET A 200 19.70 14.07 -2.70
N GLU A 201 21.00 13.81 -2.51
CA GLU A 201 22.05 14.54 -3.20
C GLU A 201 22.03 14.28 -4.71
N ALA A 202 21.86 13.02 -5.12
CA ALA A 202 21.70 12.67 -6.53
C ALA A 202 20.44 13.31 -7.15
N THR A 203 19.33 13.33 -6.41
CA THR A 203 18.02 13.78 -6.94
C THR A 203 17.89 15.31 -6.99
N TYR A 204 18.28 16.01 -5.92
CA TYR A 204 18.10 17.47 -5.81
C TYR A 204 19.36 18.28 -6.18
N GLY A 205 20.53 17.63 -6.19
CA GLY A 205 21.79 18.27 -6.53
C GLY A 205 22.11 19.48 -5.64
N PRO A 206 22.59 20.61 -6.20
CA PRO A 206 23.05 21.76 -5.41
C PRO A 206 22.02 22.36 -4.45
N HIS A 207 20.73 22.18 -4.73
CA HIS A 207 19.61 22.72 -3.94
C HIS A 207 18.99 21.68 -3.01
N ASN A 208 19.71 20.61 -2.68
CA ASN A 208 19.25 19.56 -1.79
C ASN A 208 18.82 20.12 -0.40
N PRO A 209 17.51 20.11 -0.08
CA PRO A 209 17.02 20.64 1.19
C PRO A 209 17.40 19.73 2.37
N PHE A 210 17.77 18.48 2.11
CA PHE A 210 18.08 17.47 3.12
C PHE A 210 19.53 17.53 3.63
N ARG A 211 20.35 18.47 3.13
CA ARG A 211 21.63 18.81 3.77
C ARG A 211 21.45 19.43 5.16
N ILE A 212 20.25 19.94 5.43
CA ILE A 212 19.86 20.45 6.75
C ILE A 212 19.42 19.25 7.60
N PRO A 213 20.14 18.88 8.68
CA PRO A 213 19.87 17.65 9.44
C PRO A 213 18.46 17.55 10.02
N GLN A 214 17.80 18.69 10.25
CA GLN A 214 16.42 18.75 10.73
C GLN A 214 15.43 18.14 9.73
N ASN A 215 15.71 18.21 8.43
CA ASN A 215 14.79 17.75 7.39
C ASN A 215 14.85 16.22 7.17
N GLU A 216 15.80 15.51 7.79
CA GLU A 216 15.95 14.05 7.69
C GLU A 216 15.20 13.28 8.80
N ARG A 217 14.73 13.98 9.84
CA ARG A 217 14.29 13.37 11.11
C ARG A 217 12.82 12.97 11.20
N ASP A 218 12.05 13.14 10.13
CA ASP A 218 10.62 12.80 10.04
C ASP A 218 10.40 11.56 9.16
#